data_AF-A0A034V3T7-F1
#
_entry.id   AF-A0A034V3T7-F1
#
_cell.length_a   1.000
_cell.length_b   1.000
_cell.length_c   1.000
_cell.angle_alpha   90.00
_cell.angle_beta   90.00
_cell.angle_gamma   90.00
#
_symmetry.space_group_name_H-M   'P 1'
#
loop_
_entity.id
_entity.type
_entity.pdbx_description
1 polymer ?
#
loop_
_entity_poly.entity_id
_entity_poly.type
_entity_poly.pdbx_seq_one_letter_code
_entity_poly.pdbx_strand_id
1 'polypeptide(L)'
;NRARISVVGDVVGPIFPTMPVNATSLLYLPMESAEQNAFSFAANLYTIMYMRLINQRNKTTEKHAFYHMNIAYQRQLSFMRADGSFSLFRSDWNNSASSVWLTAYCVRVFQEASFYEWENFIWIDSTIIDKNMRWLLQHQTPEGAFYEVTWLPDRKMNRTNFANNTSLQNRNITLTSHVLITLASVKDLSGSLGARVALAQQRAISWIERNMQFLEDTEEPYDVAITAYALLLCKSPMAEHVFSILRRHARVIGDFMYWGSKEVPQPPKKLENQKWFSLPRLPYEFDALNIETTAYALLVYVSRREFIVDPIVRWLNAQRLNDGGWASTQDTSAALRALVEYTVHSRIREVSSLTVEVEASSQGGKIQALHIDDTNLAQLQSIEIPESWGTVKVQAKGAG
;
A
#
# COMPACT_ATOMS: atom_id res chain seq x y z
N ASN A 1 -11.28 31.08 7.08
CA ASN A 1 -10.46 30.13 6.28
C ASN A 1 -9.15 29.89 7.01
N ARG A 2 -8.76 28.63 7.16
CA ARG A 2 -7.45 28.23 7.71
C ARG A 2 -6.74 27.41 6.63
N ALA A 3 -5.43 27.58 6.51
CA ALA A 3 -4.60 26.76 5.65
C ALA A 3 -3.39 26.25 6.44
N ARG A 4 -2.94 25.04 6.11
CA ARG A 4 -1.71 24.45 6.65
C ARG A 4 -0.83 24.02 5.49
N ILE A 5 0.46 24.28 5.62
CA ILE A 5 1.48 23.79 4.69
C ILE A 5 2.33 22.79 5.45
N SER A 6 2.40 21.58 4.92
CA SER A 6 3.16 20.47 5.48
C SER A 6 4.34 20.17 4.57
N VAL A 7 5.52 19.92 5.14
CA VAL A 7 6.72 19.55 4.39
C VAL A 7 7.39 18.36 5.08
N VAL A 8 7.82 17.40 4.26
CA VAL A 8 8.63 16.25 4.64
C VAL A 8 9.69 16.06 3.55
N GLY A 9 10.92 15.72 3.94
CA GLY A 9 12.05 15.54 3.03
C GLY A 9 12.06 14.19 2.29
N ASP A 10 10.97 13.45 2.35
CA ASP A 10 10.94 12.04 2.03
C ASP A 10 9.77 11.66 1.13
N VAL A 11 10.00 10.75 0.18
CA VAL A 11 8.99 10.23 -0.74
C VAL A 11 8.01 9.26 -0.07
N VAL A 12 8.39 8.61 1.04
CA VAL A 12 7.49 7.73 1.82
C VAL A 12 6.45 8.53 2.59
N GLY A 13 6.76 9.79 2.88
CA GLY A 13 5.94 10.67 3.71
C GLY A 13 6.39 10.68 5.17
N PRO A 14 5.66 11.41 6.04
CA PRO A 14 6.06 11.60 7.42
C PRO A 14 5.99 10.32 8.24
N ILE A 15 6.97 10.12 9.12
CA ILE A 15 6.93 9.09 10.15
C ILE A 15 5.94 9.52 11.23
N PHE A 16 4.90 8.71 11.44
CA PHE A 16 3.85 8.92 12.44
C PHE A 16 3.29 10.37 12.43
N PRO A 17 2.61 10.80 11.35
CA PRO A 17 1.98 12.12 11.30
C PRO A 17 0.96 12.32 12.44
N THR A 18 0.43 11.21 12.96
CA THR A 18 -0.32 11.10 14.21
C THR A 18 0.16 9.91 15.02
N MET A 19 -0.09 9.87 16.32
CA MET A 19 0.10 8.68 17.15
C MET A 19 -1.21 8.39 17.92
N PRO A 20 -1.82 7.20 17.74
CA PRO A 20 -1.48 6.17 16.76
C PRO A 20 -1.69 6.61 15.31
N VAL A 21 -1.03 5.90 14.39
CA VAL A 21 -1.42 5.85 12.98
C VAL A 21 -2.55 4.82 12.84
N ASN A 22 -3.74 5.22 12.37
CA ASN A 22 -4.85 4.29 12.14
C ASN A 22 -5.73 4.75 10.97
N ALA A 23 -6.72 3.93 10.61
CA ALA A 23 -7.64 4.22 9.50
C ALA A 23 -8.39 5.57 9.67
N THR A 24 -8.74 5.95 10.90
CA THR A 24 -9.41 7.23 11.18
C THR A 24 -8.46 8.41 11.06
N SER A 25 -7.23 8.30 11.57
CA SER A 25 -6.29 9.42 11.57
C SER A 25 -5.64 9.65 10.20
N LEU A 26 -5.40 8.60 9.42
CA LEU A 26 -4.81 8.72 8.08
C LEU A 26 -5.85 8.98 6.98
N LEU A 27 -7.01 8.33 7.07
CA LEU A 27 -7.96 8.21 5.96
C LEU A 27 -9.37 8.70 6.31
N TYR A 28 -9.61 9.15 7.55
CA TYR A 28 -10.94 9.53 8.05
C TYR A 28 -11.99 8.41 7.91
N LEU A 29 -11.55 7.15 7.91
CA LEU A 29 -12.43 6.00 7.87
C LEU A 29 -12.80 5.54 9.29
N PRO A 30 -14.00 4.97 9.50
CA PRO A 30 -14.33 4.31 10.77
C PRO A 30 -13.35 3.15 11.03
N MET A 31 -13.25 2.69 12.28
CA MET A 31 -12.41 1.54 12.66
C MET A 31 -13.27 0.33 13.05
N GLU A 32 -14.27 -0.02 12.24
CA GLU A 32 -15.29 -1.00 12.63
C GLU A 32 -15.10 -2.37 11.95
N SER A 33 -14.31 -2.44 10.87
CA SER A 33 -14.03 -3.70 10.17
C SER A 33 -12.65 -4.28 10.49
N ALA A 34 -12.54 -5.59 10.27
CA ALA A 34 -11.29 -6.33 10.33
C ALA A 34 -10.24 -5.80 9.34
N GLU A 35 -10.66 -5.33 8.16
CA GLU A 35 -9.74 -4.75 7.16
C GLU A 35 -9.11 -3.46 7.69
N GLN A 36 -9.90 -2.54 8.25
CA GLN A 36 -9.43 -1.27 8.79
C GLN A 36 -8.51 -1.48 10.00
N ASN A 37 -8.83 -2.48 10.83
CA ASN A 37 -7.99 -2.83 11.96
C ASN A 37 -6.66 -3.45 11.51
N ALA A 38 -6.68 -4.38 10.55
CA ALA A 38 -5.47 -4.94 9.94
C ALA A 38 -4.64 -3.88 9.21
N PHE A 39 -5.27 -2.94 8.51
CA PHE A 39 -4.61 -1.76 7.94
C PHE A 39 -3.91 -0.93 9.00
N SER A 40 -4.59 -0.64 10.12
CA SER A 40 -4.01 0.15 11.21
C SER A 40 -2.78 -0.55 11.79
N PHE A 41 -2.85 -1.88 11.98
CA PHE A 41 -1.69 -2.67 12.37
C PHE A 41 -0.54 -2.56 11.35
N ALA A 42 -0.83 -2.78 10.06
CA ALA A 42 0.15 -2.74 8.98
C ALA A 42 0.80 -1.34 8.83
N ALA A 43 0.01 -0.27 8.96
CA ALA A 43 0.52 1.10 8.84
C ALA A 43 1.50 1.44 9.96
N ASN A 44 1.22 1.03 11.21
CA ASN A 44 2.21 1.16 12.30
C ASN A 44 3.45 0.31 12.02
N LEU A 45 3.27 -0.96 11.63
CA LEU A 45 4.34 -1.89 11.29
C LEU A 45 5.30 -1.29 10.25
N TYR A 46 4.78 -0.89 9.09
CA TYR A 46 5.58 -0.34 8.00
C TYR A 46 6.26 0.98 8.38
N THR A 47 5.62 1.80 9.20
CA THR A 47 6.23 3.04 9.69
C THR A 47 7.41 2.76 10.63
N ILE A 48 7.31 1.78 11.53
CA ILE A 48 8.44 1.37 12.39
C ILE A 48 9.55 0.75 11.53
N MET A 49 9.20 -0.14 10.59
CA MET A 49 10.17 -0.73 9.65
C MET A 49 10.92 0.38 8.92
N TYR A 50 10.18 1.37 8.40
CA TYR A 50 10.75 2.48 7.68
C TYR A 50 11.72 3.29 8.52
N MET A 51 11.29 3.69 9.73
CA MET A 51 12.11 4.42 10.68
C MET A 51 13.41 3.67 11.03
N ARG A 52 13.36 2.34 11.14
CA ARG A 52 14.54 1.48 11.34
C ARG A 52 15.44 1.51 10.11
N LEU A 53 14.89 1.39 8.91
CA LEU A 53 15.64 1.36 7.65
C LEU A 53 16.35 2.69 7.37
N ILE A 54 15.75 3.82 7.73
CA ILE A 54 16.38 5.13 7.55
C ILE A 54 17.32 5.54 8.69
N ASN A 55 17.40 4.74 9.75
CA ASN A 55 18.19 5.01 10.97
C ASN A 55 17.77 6.32 11.70
N GLN A 56 16.49 6.70 11.63
CA GLN A 56 15.92 7.83 12.38
C GLN A 56 15.01 7.34 13.53
N ARG A 57 15.50 6.37 14.32
CA ARG A 57 14.73 5.70 15.37
C ARG A 57 14.44 6.61 16.55
N ASN A 58 13.17 6.68 16.95
CA ASN A 58 12.73 7.32 18.19
C ASN A 58 12.10 6.30 19.15
N LYS A 59 12.80 5.98 20.25
CA LYS A 59 12.38 4.95 21.23
C LYS A 59 11.00 5.22 21.82
N THR A 60 10.64 6.48 22.06
CA THR A 60 9.34 6.84 22.63
C THR A 60 8.23 6.53 21.63
N THR A 61 8.41 6.94 20.38
CA THR A 61 7.47 6.68 19.28
C THR A 61 7.34 5.18 19.00
N GLU A 62 8.45 4.43 18.98
CA GLU A 62 8.43 2.96 18.84
C GLU A 62 7.61 2.30 19.94
N LYS A 63 7.84 2.70 21.21
CA LYS A 63 7.10 2.14 22.34
C LYS A 63 5.59 2.37 22.20
N HIS A 64 5.16 3.57 21.80
CA HIS A 64 3.74 3.86 21.56
C HIS A 64 3.19 3.05 20.38
N ALA A 65 3.94 2.96 19.27
CA ALA A 65 3.53 2.20 18.11
C ALA A 65 3.35 0.70 18.45
N PHE A 66 4.31 0.08 19.15
CA PHE A 66 4.18 -1.31 19.61
C PHE A 66 3.00 -1.51 20.57
N TYR A 67 2.73 -0.56 21.47
CA TYR A 67 1.55 -0.61 22.32
C TYR A 67 0.26 -0.68 21.50
N HIS A 68 0.12 0.19 20.49
CA HIS A 68 -1.06 0.19 19.61
C HIS A 68 -1.12 -1.03 18.69
N MET A 69 0.02 -1.54 18.22
CA MET A 69 0.07 -2.79 17.45
C MET A 69 -0.38 -3.99 18.27
N ASN A 70 -0.02 -4.08 19.55
CA ASN A 70 -0.52 -5.14 20.43
C ASN A 70 -2.04 -5.08 20.59
N ILE A 71 -2.61 -3.89 20.79
CA ILE A 71 -4.07 -3.69 20.84
C ILE A 71 -4.71 -4.12 19.51
N ALA A 72 -4.16 -3.66 18.39
CA ALA A 72 -4.69 -3.99 17.06
C ALA A 72 -4.59 -5.49 16.76
N TYR A 73 -3.52 -6.17 17.20
CA TYR A 73 -3.38 -7.61 17.09
C TYR A 73 -4.47 -8.35 17.87
N GLN A 74 -4.62 -8.05 19.17
CA GLN A 74 -5.67 -8.66 20.01
C GLN A 74 -7.07 -8.38 19.44
N ARG A 75 -7.31 -7.16 18.98
CA ARG A 75 -8.56 -6.80 18.31
C ARG A 75 -8.76 -7.56 17.00
N GLN A 76 -7.69 -7.76 16.23
CA GLN A 76 -7.77 -8.52 14.98
C GLN A 76 -8.22 -9.96 15.25
N LEU A 77 -7.69 -10.59 16.30
CA LEU A 77 -8.07 -11.95 16.69
C LEU A 77 -9.55 -12.08 17.06
N SER A 78 -10.22 -11.00 17.48
CA SER A 78 -11.68 -11.02 17.71
C SER A 78 -12.52 -11.18 16.43
N PHE A 79 -11.92 -10.95 15.26
CA PHE A 79 -12.52 -11.22 13.94
C PHE A 79 -12.16 -12.61 13.40
N MET A 80 -11.32 -13.36 14.11
CA MET A 80 -10.91 -14.71 13.72
C MET A 80 -11.91 -15.74 14.23
N ARG A 81 -12.26 -16.70 13.38
CA ARG A 81 -13.08 -17.85 13.71
C ARG A 81 -12.23 -18.99 14.25
N ALA A 82 -12.90 -19.99 14.84
CA ALA A 82 -12.22 -21.16 15.43
C ALA A 82 -11.38 -21.97 14.44
N ASP A 83 -11.72 -21.93 13.15
CA ASP A 83 -10.99 -22.58 12.05
C ASP A 83 -9.75 -21.80 11.57
N GLY A 84 -9.51 -20.60 12.09
CA GLY A 84 -8.41 -19.70 11.68
C GLY A 84 -8.78 -18.73 10.55
N SER A 85 -10.02 -18.74 10.07
CA SER A 85 -10.44 -17.78 9.05
C SER A 85 -10.82 -16.44 9.66
N PHE A 86 -10.54 -15.34 8.94
CA PHE A 86 -11.00 -14.00 9.33
C PHE A 86 -12.29 -13.64 8.60
N SER A 87 -13.22 -13.02 9.32
CA SER A 87 -14.41 -12.38 8.77
C SER A 87 -14.29 -10.85 8.83
N LEU A 88 -15.00 -10.14 7.96
CA LEU A 88 -14.93 -8.67 7.89
C LEU A 88 -15.47 -7.99 9.14
N PHE A 89 -16.52 -8.56 9.72
CA PHE A 89 -17.09 -8.13 10.99
C PHE A 89 -17.07 -9.28 11.98
N ARG A 90 -17.22 -8.96 13.27
CA ARG A 90 -17.22 -9.98 14.33
C ARG A 90 -18.43 -10.91 14.15
N SER A 91 -18.20 -12.20 14.32
CA SER A 91 -19.22 -13.24 14.10
C SER A 91 -20.38 -13.14 15.10
N ASP A 92 -20.11 -12.67 16.32
CA ASP A 92 -21.10 -12.44 17.38
C ASP A 92 -22.09 -11.31 17.08
N TRP A 93 -21.77 -10.43 16.13
CA TRP A 93 -22.57 -9.26 15.79
C TRP A 93 -23.41 -9.45 14.51
N ASN A 94 -22.86 -10.09 13.47
CA ASN A 94 -23.50 -10.09 12.15
C ASN A 94 -23.41 -11.43 11.39
N ASN A 95 -23.01 -12.52 12.05
CA ASN A 95 -22.74 -13.81 11.37
C ASN A 95 -21.85 -13.66 10.11
N SER A 96 -20.96 -12.65 10.12
CA SER A 96 -20.17 -12.27 8.94
C SER A 96 -19.34 -13.46 8.49
N ALA A 97 -19.45 -13.80 7.20
CA ALA A 97 -18.76 -14.94 6.61
C ALA A 97 -17.24 -14.71 6.54
N SER A 98 -16.50 -15.81 6.57
CA SER A 98 -15.05 -15.83 6.39
C SER A 98 -14.68 -15.26 5.02
N SER A 99 -13.49 -14.65 4.89
CA SER A 99 -12.95 -14.20 3.62
C SER A 99 -11.53 -14.72 3.41
N VAL A 100 -11.32 -15.36 2.26
CA VAL A 100 -10.01 -15.81 1.76
C VAL A 100 -9.09 -14.62 1.53
N TRP A 101 -9.61 -13.55 0.92
CA TRP A 101 -8.85 -12.33 0.70
C TRP A 101 -8.33 -11.72 2.01
N LEU A 102 -9.24 -11.53 2.97
CA LEU A 102 -8.91 -10.91 4.25
C LEU A 102 -7.96 -11.79 5.06
N THR A 103 -8.22 -13.09 5.09
CA THR A 103 -7.37 -14.05 5.81
C THR A 103 -5.95 -14.03 5.25
N ALA A 104 -5.80 -14.04 3.92
CA ALA A 104 -4.49 -13.93 3.28
C ALA A 104 -3.79 -12.59 3.62
N TYR A 105 -4.52 -11.48 3.59
CA TYR A 105 -3.97 -10.17 3.97
C TYR A 105 -3.48 -10.12 5.42
N CYS A 106 -4.30 -10.57 6.37
CA CYS A 106 -3.94 -10.57 7.80
C CYS A 106 -2.73 -11.47 8.07
N VAL A 107 -2.68 -12.66 7.49
CA VAL A 107 -1.55 -13.58 7.66
C VAL A 107 -0.25 -12.99 7.13
N ARG A 108 -0.29 -12.37 5.94
CA ARG A 108 0.88 -11.71 5.36
C ARG A 108 1.44 -10.63 6.28
N VAL A 109 0.56 -9.76 6.80
CA VAL A 109 0.94 -8.67 7.71
C VAL A 109 1.47 -9.22 9.05
N PHE A 110 0.87 -10.27 9.59
CA PHE A 110 1.34 -10.92 10.83
C PHE A 110 2.69 -11.60 10.67
N GLN A 111 2.93 -12.26 9.53
CA GLN A 111 4.25 -12.80 9.21
C GLN A 111 5.29 -11.68 9.16
N GLU A 112 4.98 -10.56 8.51
CA GLU A 112 5.92 -9.43 8.40
C GLU A 112 6.22 -8.79 9.76
N ALA A 113 5.27 -8.84 10.70
CA ALA A 113 5.49 -8.44 12.10
C ALA A 113 6.23 -9.48 12.94
N SER A 114 6.39 -10.72 12.48
CA SER A 114 7.12 -11.80 13.17
C SER A 114 8.64 -11.65 13.06
N PHE A 115 9.12 -10.41 13.16
CA PHE A 115 10.53 -10.08 13.09
C PHE A 115 11.22 -10.36 14.42
N TYR A 116 12.27 -11.18 14.40
CA TYR A 116 12.92 -11.70 15.61
C TYR A 116 13.38 -10.59 16.59
N GLU A 117 13.85 -9.43 16.09
CA GLU A 117 14.27 -8.31 16.96
C GLU A 117 13.11 -7.70 17.76
N TRP A 118 11.87 -7.97 17.35
CA TRP A 118 10.66 -7.39 17.92
C TRP A 118 9.86 -8.32 18.80
N GLU A 119 10.26 -9.57 18.99
CA GLU A 119 9.52 -10.55 19.81
C GLU A 119 9.25 -10.08 21.24
N ASN A 120 10.15 -9.26 21.82
CA ASN A 120 9.97 -8.68 23.16
C ASN A 120 8.98 -7.49 23.19
N PHE A 121 8.63 -6.91 22.05
CA PHE A 121 7.72 -5.77 21.92
C PHE A 121 6.37 -6.16 21.33
N ILE A 122 6.38 -7.10 20.39
CA ILE A 122 5.20 -7.72 19.81
C ILE A 122 5.49 -9.18 19.49
N TRP A 123 4.68 -10.07 20.04
CA TRP A 123 4.78 -11.50 19.78
C TRP A 123 3.58 -11.97 18.97
N ILE A 124 3.85 -12.49 17.78
CA ILE A 124 2.85 -13.09 16.91
C ILE A 124 2.87 -14.59 17.12
N ASP A 125 1.71 -15.16 17.45
CA ASP A 125 1.58 -16.58 17.73
C ASP A 125 1.66 -17.38 16.42
N SER A 126 2.74 -18.16 16.26
CA SER A 126 2.95 -19.03 15.09
C SER A 126 1.81 -20.02 14.87
N THR A 127 1.10 -20.43 15.93
CA THR A 127 -0.04 -21.35 15.79
C THR A 127 -1.22 -20.70 15.09
N ILE A 128 -1.35 -19.37 15.18
CA ILE A 128 -2.36 -18.60 14.46
C ILE A 128 -2.02 -18.55 12.97
N ILE A 129 -0.76 -18.24 12.62
CA ILE A 129 -0.29 -18.27 11.23
C ILE A 129 -0.55 -19.65 10.61
N ASP A 130 -0.19 -20.72 11.32
CA ASP A 130 -0.42 -22.10 10.89
C ASP A 130 -1.89 -22.43 10.64
N LYS A 131 -2.79 -22.03 11.55
CA LYS A 131 -4.25 -22.26 11.41
C LYS A 131 -4.78 -21.55 10.17
N ASN A 132 -4.45 -20.27 10.03
CA ASN A 132 -4.90 -19.46 8.92
C ASN A 132 -4.41 -20.04 7.59
N MET A 133 -3.14 -20.47 7.53
CA MET A 133 -2.57 -21.11 6.35
C MET A 133 -3.24 -22.46 6.04
N ARG A 134 -3.49 -23.32 7.04
CA ARG A 134 -4.22 -24.58 6.82
C ARG A 134 -5.61 -24.33 6.24
N TRP A 135 -6.30 -23.29 6.69
CA TRP A 135 -7.61 -22.92 6.18
C TRP A 135 -7.55 -22.36 4.76
N LEU A 136 -6.59 -21.47 4.46
CA LEU A 136 -6.39 -20.93 3.10
C LEU A 136 -6.18 -22.06 2.08
N LEU A 137 -5.36 -23.07 2.41
CA LEU A 137 -5.08 -24.20 1.53
C LEU A 137 -6.31 -25.08 1.20
N GLN A 138 -7.39 -24.97 1.96
CA GLN A 138 -8.66 -25.67 1.66
C GLN A 138 -9.46 -24.99 0.55
N HIS A 139 -9.14 -23.73 0.23
CA HIS A 139 -9.86 -22.88 -0.72
C HIS A 139 -9.11 -22.73 -2.05
N GLN A 140 -8.30 -23.73 -2.39
CA GLN A 140 -7.65 -23.88 -3.69
C GLN A 140 -8.42 -24.91 -4.52
N THR A 141 -8.77 -24.57 -5.76
CA THR A 141 -9.41 -25.51 -6.69
C THR A 141 -8.43 -26.61 -7.12
N PRO A 142 -8.91 -27.75 -7.63
CA PRO A 142 -8.05 -28.79 -8.19
C PRO A 142 -7.11 -28.28 -9.30
N GLU A 143 -7.55 -27.26 -10.05
CA GLU A 143 -6.78 -26.62 -11.11
C GLU A 143 -5.75 -25.61 -10.55
N GLY A 144 -5.81 -25.23 -9.28
CA GLY A 144 -4.82 -24.38 -8.61
C GLY A 144 -5.25 -22.93 -8.37
N ALA A 145 -6.44 -22.51 -8.80
CA ALA A 145 -6.98 -21.19 -8.51
C ALA A 145 -7.39 -21.07 -7.04
N PHE A 146 -7.38 -19.87 -6.46
CA PHE A 146 -8.07 -19.61 -5.20
C PHE A 146 -9.43 -18.98 -5.47
N TYR A 147 -10.41 -19.25 -4.60
CA TYR A 147 -11.75 -18.69 -4.70
C TYR A 147 -12.23 -18.15 -3.37
N GLU A 148 -13.09 -17.13 -3.43
CA GLU A 148 -13.67 -16.53 -2.24
C GLU A 148 -14.93 -17.30 -1.81
N VAL A 149 -15.17 -17.39 -0.49
CA VAL A 149 -16.31 -18.12 0.09
C VAL A 149 -17.49 -17.23 0.45
N THR A 150 -17.31 -15.92 0.35
CA THR A 150 -18.33 -14.91 0.68
C THR A 150 -18.45 -13.87 -0.43
N TRP A 151 -19.53 -13.09 -0.38
CA TRP A 151 -19.51 -11.78 -1.01
C TRP A 151 -18.35 -10.95 -0.43
N LEU A 152 -17.49 -10.45 -1.31
CA LEU A 152 -16.36 -9.60 -0.97
C LEU A 152 -16.75 -8.14 -1.26
N PRO A 153 -16.69 -7.22 -0.28
CA PRO A 153 -16.96 -5.80 -0.51
C PRO A 153 -15.98 -5.20 -1.52
N ASP A 154 -14.74 -5.69 -1.49
CA ASP A 154 -13.72 -5.28 -2.42
C ASP A 154 -13.87 -5.98 -3.77
N ARG A 155 -14.56 -5.29 -4.67
CA ARG A 155 -14.90 -5.81 -5.99
C ARG A 155 -13.68 -6.03 -6.88
N LYS A 156 -12.52 -5.40 -6.63
CA LYS A 156 -11.33 -5.56 -7.50
C LYS A 156 -10.63 -6.91 -7.32
N MET A 157 -10.74 -7.49 -6.12
CA MET A 157 -10.15 -8.79 -5.78
C MET A 157 -11.01 -9.97 -6.22
N ASN A 158 -12.24 -9.70 -6.69
CA ASN A 158 -13.18 -10.72 -7.17
C ASN A 158 -14.13 -10.13 -8.24
N ARG A 159 -13.57 -9.52 -9.28
CA ARG A 159 -14.33 -8.83 -10.36
C ARG A 159 -15.18 -9.78 -11.20
N THR A 160 -14.77 -11.04 -11.26
CA THR A 160 -15.41 -12.12 -12.02
C THR A 160 -16.85 -12.36 -11.59
N ASN A 161 -17.17 -12.16 -10.31
CA ASN A 161 -18.53 -12.24 -9.80
C ASN A 161 -19.46 -11.08 -10.24
N PHE A 162 -18.93 -10.01 -10.84
CA PHE A 162 -19.70 -8.80 -11.17
C PHE A 162 -19.68 -8.41 -12.65
N ALA A 163 -18.95 -9.13 -13.50
CA ALA A 163 -18.94 -8.91 -14.94
C ALA A 163 -20.05 -9.72 -15.63
N ASN A 164 -21.05 -9.05 -16.21
CA ASN A 164 -22.05 -9.72 -17.04
C ASN A 164 -21.49 -9.96 -18.45
N ASN A 165 -21.71 -11.15 -19.02
CA ASN A 165 -21.46 -11.48 -20.44
C ASN A 165 -20.00 -11.41 -20.93
N THR A 166 -19.06 -12.03 -20.21
CA THR A 166 -17.71 -12.30 -20.76
C THR A 166 -17.29 -13.74 -20.49
N SER A 167 -16.48 -14.33 -21.37
CA SER A 167 -15.80 -15.63 -21.15
C SER A 167 -14.86 -15.63 -19.92
N LEU A 168 -14.70 -14.45 -19.31
CA LEU A 168 -13.85 -14.10 -18.17
C LEU A 168 -14.54 -14.29 -16.82
N GLN A 169 -15.85 -14.58 -16.81
CA GLN A 169 -16.70 -14.74 -15.61
C GLN A 169 -16.17 -15.72 -14.54
N ASN A 170 -15.13 -16.52 -14.83
CA ASN A 170 -14.66 -17.60 -13.96
C ASN A 170 -13.15 -17.55 -13.60
N ARG A 171 -12.41 -16.46 -13.89
CA ARG A 171 -10.96 -16.38 -13.63
C ARG A 171 -10.61 -15.53 -12.40
N ASN A 172 -10.48 -16.17 -11.23
CA ASN A 172 -10.09 -15.52 -9.97
C ASN A 172 -8.59 -15.16 -9.92
N ILE A 173 -8.06 -14.49 -10.95
CA ILE A 173 -6.61 -14.26 -11.08
C ILE A 173 -6.09 -13.29 -10.03
N THR A 174 -6.82 -12.21 -9.73
CA THR A 174 -6.40 -11.22 -8.72
C THR A 174 -6.37 -11.83 -7.33
N LEU A 175 -7.42 -12.57 -6.93
CA LEU A 175 -7.44 -13.31 -5.66
C LEU A 175 -6.33 -14.36 -5.61
N THR A 176 -6.15 -15.14 -6.67
CA THR A 176 -5.09 -16.16 -6.76
C THR A 176 -3.72 -15.53 -6.60
N SER A 177 -3.45 -14.41 -7.28
CA SER A 177 -2.21 -13.64 -7.14
C SER A 177 -2.02 -13.07 -5.74
N HIS A 178 -3.08 -12.54 -5.11
CA HIS A 178 -3.03 -12.05 -3.72
C HIS A 178 -2.70 -13.15 -2.71
N VAL A 179 -3.35 -14.31 -2.83
CA VAL A 179 -3.03 -15.47 -2.00
C VAL A 179 -1.62 -15.96 -2.29
N LEU A 180 -1.21 -16.03 -3.56
CA LEU A 180 0.14 -16.44 -3.95
C LEU A 180 1.24 -15.54 -3.34
N ILE A 181 1.04 -14.22 -3.31
CA ILE A 181 1.93 -13.28 -2.59
C ILE A 181 2.04 -13.69 -1.11
N THR A 182 0.93 -14.05 -0.49
CA THR A 182 0.89 -14.50 0.92
C THR A 182 1.65 -15.81 1.10
N LEU A 183 1.38 -16.82 0.26
CA LEU A 183 2.09 -18.09 0.30
C LEU A 183 3.61 -17.92 0.13
N ALA A 184 4.05 -16.96 -0.69
CA ALA A 184 5.47 -16.65 -0.91
C ALA A 184 6.12 -15.87 0.24
N SER A 185 5.32 -15.15 1.02
CA SER A 185 5.81 -14.29 2.11
C SER A 185 5.91 -15.03 3.44
N VAL A 186 5.01 -16.00 3.67
CA VAL A 186 4.93 -16.77 4.92
C VAL A 186 6.07 -17.78 5.05
N LYS A 187 6.70 -17.83 6.23
CA LYS A 187 7.87 -18.65 6.54
C LYS A 187 7.68 -19.37 7.88
N ASP A 188 8.62 -20.25 8.23
CA ASP A 188 8.71 -20.90 9.55
C ASP A 188 7.46 -21.69 9.98
N LEU A 189 6.77 -22.29 9.00
CA LEU A 189 5.55 -23.09 9.20
C LEU A 189 5.86 -24.46 9.82
N SER A 190 4.96 -24.94 10.69
CA SER A 190 5.19 -26.20 11.42
C SER A 190 5.01 -27.46 10.58
N GLY A 191 5.86 -28.47 10.84
CA GLY A 191 5.71 -29.83 10.34
C GLY A 191 5.60 -29.93 8.81
N SER A 192 4.59 -30.65 8.33
CA SER A 192 4.35 -30.85 6.89
C SER A 192 3.65 -29.68 6.19
N LEU A 193 3.29 -28.62 6.92
CA LEU A 193 2.54 -27.50 6.35
C LEU A 193 3.37 -26.73 5.31
N GLY A 194 4.67 -26.53 5.55
CA GLY A 194 5.57 -25.88 4.59
C GLY A 194 5.58 -26.58 3.23
N ALA A 195 5.65 -27.92 3.21
CA ALA A 195 5.60 -28.70 1.97
C ALA A 195 4.26 -28.57 1.24
N ARG A 196 3.14 -28.51 1.99
CA ARG A 196 1.80 -28.28 1.41
C ARG A 196 1.67 -26.88 0.81
N VAL A 197 2.24 -25.86 1.46
CA VAL A 197 2.26 -24.49 0.94
C VAL A 197 3.09 -24.40 -0.34
N ALA A 198 4.27 -25.00 -0.38
CA ALA A 198 5.09 -25.04 -1.60
C ALA A 198 4.35 -25.70 -2.77
N LEU A 199 3.65 -26.82 -2.53
CA LEU A 199 2.82 -27.46 -3.54
C LEU A 199 1.67 -26.57 -4.02
N ALA A 200 1.00 -25.87 -3.09
CA ALA A 200 -0.08 -24.95 -3.41
C ALA A 200 0.41 -23.75 -4.23
N GLN A 201 1.60 -23.22 -3.92
CA GLN A 201 2.26 -22.19 -4.73
C GLN A 201 2.50 -22.68 -6.15
N GLN A 202 3.09 -23.86 -6.33
CA GLN A 202 3.36 -24.41 -7.65
C GLN A 202 2.07 -24.59 -8.47
N ARG A 203 0.99 -25.06 -7.83
CA ARG A 203 -0.33 -25.20 -8.47
C ARG A 203 -0.92 -23.85 -8.89
N ALA A 204 -0.82 -22.83 -8.03
CA ALA A 204 -1.29 -21.48 -8.34
C ALA A 204 -0.50 -20.84 -9.48
N ILE A 205 0.83 -20.96 -9.48
CA ILE A 205 1.70 -20.52 -10.58
C ILE A 205 1.28 -21.22 -11.87
N SER A 206 1.20 -22.55 -11.87
CA SER A 206 0.80 -23.33 -13.05
C SER A 206 -0.60 -22.94 -13.57
N TRP A 207 -1.53 -22.58 -12.67
CA TRP A 207 -2.84 -22.10 -13.05
C TRP A 207 -2.78 -20.72 -13.72
N ILE A 208 -2.00 -19.78 -13.18
CA ILE A 208 -1.78 -18.46 -13.78
C ILE A 208 -1.16 -18.62 -15.18
N GLU A 209 -0.17 -19.50 -15.33
CA GLU A 209 0.50 -19.79 -16.60
C GLU A 209 -0.48 -20.33 -17.67
N ARG A 210 -1.37 -21.25 -17.30
CA ARG A 210 -2.42 -21.74 -18.22
C ARG A 210 -3.44 -20.66 -18.59
N ASN A 211 -3.57 -19.63 -17.78
CA ASN A 211 -4.49 -18.51 -18.01
C ASN A 211 -3.79 -17.27 -18.56
N MET A 212 -2.53 -17.38 -19.04
CA MET A 212 -1.72 -16.24 -19.51
C MET A 212 -2.43 -15.38 -20.57
N GLN A 213 -3.18 -16.00 -21.48
CA GLN A 213 -3.97 -15.30 -22.50
C GLN A 213 -4.89 -14.22 -21.89
N PHE A 214 -5.43 -14.46 -20.69
CA PHE A 214 -6.23 -13.45 -20.00
C PHE A 214 -5.45 -12.18 -19.70
N LEU A 215 -4.20 -12.33 -19.24
CA LEU A 215 -3.35 -11.19 -18.92
C LEU A 215 -2.94 -10.43 -20.19
N GLU A 216 -2.84 -11.12 -21.32
CA GLU A 216 -2.55 -10.48 -22.60
C GLU A 216 -3.75 -9.67 -23.14
N ASP A 217 -4.97 -10.15 -22.89
CA ASP A 217 -6.21 -9.59 -23.44
C ASP A 217 -6.89 -8.57 -22.51
N THR A 218 -6.62 -8.62 -21.19
CA THR A 218 -7.29 -7.75 -20.22
C THR A 218 -6.94 -6.29 -20.45
N GLU A 219 -7.94 -5.40 -20.42
CA GLU A 219 -7.71 -3.95 -20.44
C GLU A 219 -7.39 -3.40 -19.03
N GLU A 220 -7.55 -4.23 -17.99
CA GLU A 220 -7.42 -3.83 -16.59
C GLU A 220 -5.99 -3.97 -16.08
N PRO A 221 -5.24 -2.86 -15.88
CA PRO A 221 -3.83 -2.95 -15.52
C PRO A 221 -3.60 -3.56 -14.12
N TYR A 222 -4.61 -3.50 -13.26
CA TYR A 222 -4.57 -4.09 -11.91
C TYR A 222 -4.33 -5.60 -11.93
N ASP A 223 -5.02 -6.32 -12.82
CA ASP A 223 -4.91 -7.77 -12.95
C ASP A 223 -3.47 -8.17 -13.29
N VAL A 224 -2.83 -7.39 -14.16
CA VAL A 224 -1.45 -7.59 -14.59
C VAL A 224 -0.46 -7.19 -13.49
N ALA A 225 -0.65 -6.05 -12.82
CA ALA A 225 0.28 -5.55 -11.81
C ALA A 225 0.41 -6.47 -10.59
N ILE A 226 -0.72 -6.90 -10.00
CA ILE A 226 -0.69 -7.81 -8.85
C ILE A 226 -0.10 -9.18 -9.23
N THR A 227 -0.40 -9.66 -10.43
CA THR A 227 0.11 -10.94 -10.93
C THR A 227 1.60 -10.88 -11.25
N ALA A 228 2.07 -9.79 -11.86
CA ALA A 228 3.50 -9.54 -12.07
C ALA A 228 4.27 -9.59 -10.75
N TYR A 229 3.76 -8.91 -9.71
CA TYR A 229 4.37 -8.91 -8.40
C TYR A 229 4.36 -10.30 -7.75
N ALA A 230 3.23 -11.03 -7.81
CA ALA A 230 3.11 -12.38 -7.28
C ALA A 230 4.11 -13.36 -7.93
N LEU A 231 4.21 -13.36 -9.26
CA LEU A 231 5.13 -14.23 -10.00
C LEU A 231 6.59 -13.85 -9.77
N LEU A 232 6.88 -12.55 -9.63
CA LEU A 232 8.22 -12.05 -9.32
C LEU A 232 8.69 -12.54 -7.95
N LEU A 233 7.85 -12.45 -6.91
CA LEU A 233 8.16 -12.97 -5.57
C LEU A 233 8.41 -14.48 -5.59
N CYS A 234 7.66 -15.21 -6.41
CA CYS A 234 7.82 -16.65 -6.57
C CYS A 234 8.99 -17.05 -7.48
N LYS A 235 9.69 -16.08 -8.09
CA LYS A 235 10.77 -16.32 -9.06
C LYS A 235 10.32 -17.21 -10.23
N SER A 236 9.06 -17.06 -10.67
CA SER A 236 8.53 -17.82 -11.82
C SER A 236 9.26 -17.39 -13.11
N PRO A 237 9.54 -18.33 -14.03
CA PRO A 237 10.10 -18.01 -15.35
C PRO A 237 9.18 -17.08 -16.17
N MET A 238 7.88 -17.06 -15.89
CA MET A 238 6.91 -16.19 -16.57
C MET A 238 6.89 -14.76 -16.05
N ALA A 239 7.63 -14.44 -14.98
CA ALA A 239 7.68 -13.09 -14.43
C ALA A 239 8.16 -12.06 -15.47
N GLU A 240 9.07 -12.42 -16.37
CA GLU A 240 9.53 -11.54 -17.46
C GLU A 240 8.43 -11.26 -18.49
N HIS A 241 7.69 -12.29 -18.88
CA HIS A 241 6.60 -12.16 -19.83
C HIS A 241 5.51 -11.24 -19.29
N VAL A 242 5.04 -11.48 -18.05
CA VAL A 242 4.02 -10.64 -17.42
C VAL A 242 4.52 -9.22 -17.16
N PHE A 243 5.80 -9.04 -16.86
CA PHE A 243 6.40 -7.70 -16.80
C PHE A 243 6.34 -6.96 -18.14
N SER A 244 6.56 -7.65 -19.26
CA SER A 244 6.41 -7.06 -20.59
C SER A 244 4.97 -6.58 -20.86
N ILE A 245 3.98 -7.35 -20.41
CA ILE A 245 2.56 -6.97 -20.45
C ILE A 245 2.32 -5.74 -19.58
N LEU A 246 2.80 -5.76 -18.33
CA LEU A 246 2.68 -4.63 -17.40
C LEU A 246 3.23 -3.34 -18.01
N ARG A 247 4.41 -3.39 -18.64
CA ARG A 247 5.01 -2.23 -19.31
C ARG A 247 4.13 -1.68 -20.44
N ARG A 248 3.41 -2.52 -21.18
CA ARG A 248 2.47 -2.06 -22.23
C ARG A 248 1.27 -1.30 -21.66
N HIS A 249 0.84 -1.61 -20.44
CA HIS A 249 -0.24 -0.90 -19.76
C HIS A 249 0.20 0.45 -19.14
N ALA A 250 1.48 0.77 -19.17
CA ALA A 250 1.97 2.01 -18.56
C ALA A 250 1.45 3.24 -19.32
N ARG A 251 0.96 4.22 -18.56
CA ARG A 251 0.57 5.54 -19.07
C ARG A 251 1.67 6.53 -18.71
N VAL A 252 2.18 7.24 -19.71
CA VAL A 252 3.21 8.27 -19.53
C VAL A 252 2.62 9.62 -19.96
N ILE A 253 2.45 10.53 -19.00
CA ILE A 253 1.80 11.83 -19.22
C ILE A 253 2.64 12.93 -18.55
N GLY A 254 3.36 13.70 -19.37
CA GLY A 254 4.38 14.64 -18.91
C GLY A 254 5.46 13.91 -18.09
N ASP A 255 5.70 14.34 -16.86
CA ASP A 255 6.73 13.78 -15.97
C ASP A 255 6.27 12.59 -15.14
N PHE A 256 5.07 12.06 -15.42
CA PHE A 256 4.46 10.98 -14.65
C PHE A 256 4.35 9.69 -15.43
N MET A 257 4.57 8.57 -14.73
CA MET A 257 4.30 7.22 -15.22
C MET A 257 3.41 6.48 -14.22
N TYR A 258 2.29 5.91 -14.67
CA TYR A 258 1.35 5.23 -13.79
C TYR A 258 0.53 4.17 -14.53
N TRP A 259 -0.26 3.42 -13.78
CA TRP A 259 -1.15 2.39 -14.29
C TRP A 259 -2.57 2.64 -13.80
N GLY A 260 -3.50 2.76 -14.75
CA GLY A 260 -4.91 2.96 -14.47
C GLY A 260 -5.76 2.69 -15.70
N SER A 261 -7.00 2.25 -15.50
CA SER A 261 -7.90 1.88 -16.60
C SER A 261 -8.26 3.11 -17.45
N LYS A 262 -8.32 4.29 -16.83
CA LYS A 262 -8.57 5.59 -17.49
C LYS A 262 -7.40 6.54 -17.30
N GLU A 263 -7.33 7.52 -18.19
CA GLU A 263 -6.38 8.63 -18.06
C GLU A 263 -6.74 9.51 -16.85
N VAL A 264 -5.76 9.74 -15.98
CA VAL A 264 -5.83 10.69 -14.87
C VAL A 264 -5.13 11.98 -15.30
N PRO A 265 -5.84 13.12 -15.35
CA PRO A 265 -5.24 14.38 -15.76
C PRO A 265 -4.24 14.87 -14.71
N GLN A 266 -3.25 15.66 -15.15
CA GLN A 266 -2.31 16.29 -14.23
C GLN A 266 -3.01 17.30 -13.31
N PRO A 267 -2.46 17.56 -12.10
CA PRO A 267 -3.00 18.57 -11.20
C PRO A 267 -3.23 19.90 -11.94
N PRO A 268 -4.46 20.44 -11.90
CA PRO A 268 -4.80 21.59 -12.72
C PRO A 268 -3.99 22.82 -12.29
N LYS A 269 -3.66 23.67 -13.26
CA LYS A 269 -2.97 24.94 -13.03
C LYS A 269 -3.82 26.08 -13.55
N LYS A 270 -3.87 27.18 -12.80
CA LYS A 270 -4.56 28.41 -13.19
C LYS A 270 -3.53 29.51 -13.42
N LEU A 271 -3.64 30.23 -14.53
CA LEU A 271 -2.89 31.46 -14.75
C LEU A 271 -3.72 32.65 -14.25
N GLU A 272 -3.17 33.42 -13.32
CA GLU A 272 -3.81 34.64 -12.81
C GLU A 272 -2.74 35.70 -12.59
N ASN A 273 -2.96 36.92 -13.11
CA ASN A 273 -1.99 38.02 -13.02
C ASN A 273 -0.55 37.62 -13.43
N GLN A 274 -0.41 36.92 -14.56
CA GLN A 274 0.87 36.41 -15.09
C GLN A 274 1.61 35.42 -14.18
N LYS A 275 0.95 34.85 -13.17
CA LYS A 275 1.50 33.82 -12.27
C LYS A 275 0.71 32.53 -12.37
N TRP A 276 1.42 31.40 -12.40
CA TRP A 276 0.81 30.08 -12.36
C TRP A 276 0.53 29.65 -10.93
N PHE A 277 -0.69 29.18 -10.69
CA PHE A 277 -1.15 28.64 -9.42
C PHE A 277 -1.47 27.16 -9.59
N SER A 278 -0.95 26.33 -8.70
CA SER A 278 -1.40 24.95 -8.54
C SER A 278 -2.79 24.96 -7.91
N LEU A 279 -3.73 24.28 -8.54
CA LEU A 279 -5.06 24.07 -7.99
C LEU A 279 -5.10 22.76 -7.19
N PRO A 280 -6.02 22.62 -6.23
CA PRO A 280 -6.17 21.38 -5.49
C PRO A 280 -6.48 20.22 -6.45
N ARG A 281 -5.84 19.09 -6.19
CA ARG A 281 -6.18 17.84 -6.86
C ARG A 281 -7.55 17.37 -6.36
N LEU A 282 -8.47 17.14 -7.29
CA LEU A 282 -9.79 16.57 -6.97
C LEU A 282 -9.72 15.03 -7.04
N PRO A 283 -10.61 14.32 -6.34
CA PRO A 283 -10.75 12.89 -6.52
C PRO A 283 -11.13 12.54 -7.97
N TYR A 284 -10.48 11.54 -8.55
CA TYR A 284 -10.79 11.03 -9.89
C TYR A 284 -11.44 9.64 -9.83
N GLU A 285 -11.98 9.23 -10.98
CA GLU A 285 -12.54 7.89 -11.13
C GLU A 285 -11.46 6.82 -10.94
N PHE A 286 -11.79 5.78 -10.15
CA PHE A 286 -10.88 4.68 -9.82
C PHE A 286 -9.61 5.07 -9.06
N ASP A 287 -9.59 6.21 -8.36
CA ASP A 287 -8.42 6.68 -7.60
C ASP A 287 -7.71 5.58 -6.81
N ALA A 288 -8.42 4.93 -5.87
CA ALA A 288 -7.84 3.90 -5.03
C ALA A 288 -7.27 2.73 -5.86
N LEU A 289 -7.95 2.32 -6.93
CA LEU A 289 -7.48 1.26 -7.80
C LEU A 289 -6.22 1.67 -8.55
N ASN A 290 -6.18 2.87 -9.13
CA ASN A 290 -5.04 3.36 -9.90
C ASN A 290 -3.80 3.50 -9.00
N ILE A 291 -3.99 3.99 -7.77
CA ILE A 291 -2.93 4.12 -6.77
C ILE A 291 -2.38 2.75 -6.39
N GLU A 292 -3.23 1.78 -6.06
CA GLU A 292 -2.79 0.43 -5.72
C GLU A 292 -2.12 -0.29 -6.89
N THR A 293 -2.68 -0.15 -8.10
CA THR A 293 -2.09 -0.72 -9.33
C THR A 293 -0.69 -0.18 -9.55
N THR A 294 -0.54 1.15 -9.45
CA THR A 294 0.73 1.83 -9.63
C THR A 294 1.72 1.47 -8.51
N ALA A 295 1.25 1.23 -7.29
CA ALA A 295 2.09 0.75 -6.19
C ALA A 295 2.63 -0.67 -6.43
N TYR A 296 1.79 -1.60 -6.91
CA TYR A 296 2.28 -2.93 -7.32
C TYR A 296 3.25 -2.84 -8.50
N ALA A 297 2.98 -1.97 -9.47
CA ALA A 297 3.92 -1.73 -10.56
C ALA A 297 5.25 -1.19 -10.05
N LEU A 298 5.24 -0.23 -9.12
CA LEU A 298 6.45 0.28 -8.47
C LEU A 298 7.23 -0.85 -7.77
N LEU A 299 6.56 -1.72 -7.01
CA LEU A 299 7.20 -2.88 -6.37
C LEU A 299 7.89 -3.78 -7.39
N VAL A 300 7.26 -4.03 -8.54
CA VAL A 300 7.83 -4.84 -9.63
C VAL A 300 9.05 -4.13 -10.23
N TYR A 301 8.94 -2.84 -10.57
CA TYR A 301 10.03 -2.06 -11.18
C TYR A 301 11.25 -1.96 -10.25
N VAL A 302 11.02 -1.69 -8.96
CA VAL A 302 12.08 -1.62 -7.94
C VAL A 302 12.77 -2.97 -7.75
N SER A 303 11.98 -4.04 -7.59
CA SER A 303 12.52 -5.40 -7.39
C SER A 303 13.34 -5.89 -8.59
N ARG A 304 12.98 -5.44 -9.80
CA ARG A 304 13.70 -5.72 -11.05
C ARG A 304 14.87 -4.77 -11.32
N ARG A 305 15.03 -3.71 -10.53
CA ARG A 305 16.05 -2.65 -10.72
C ARG A 305 15.94 -1.98 -12.09
N GLU A 306 14.71 -1.73 -12.54
CA GLU A 306 14.45 -0.95 -13.75
C GLU A 306 14.96 0.49 -13.56
N PHE A 307 15.36 1.15 -14.64
CA PHE A 307 15.92 2.51 -14.57
C PHE A 307 14.84 3.60 -14.41
N ILE A 308 13.66 3.40 -14.98
CA ILE A 308 12.59 4.39 -15.00
C ILE A 308 11.66 4.15 -13.82
N VAL A 309 11.98 4.74 -12.66
CA VAL A 309 11.21 4.57 -11.42
C VAL A 309 10.75 5.91 -10.85
N ASP A 310 11.56 6.96 -10.95
CA ASP A 310 11.25 8.29 -10.43
C ASP A 310 9.89 8.84 -10.91
N PRO A 311 9.49 8.70 -12.20
CA PRO A 311 8.18 9.17 -12.66
C PRO A 311 7.00 8.47 -11.97
N ILE A 312 7.18 7.22 -11.54
CA ILE A 312 6.18 6.42 -10.81
C ILE A 312 6.03 6.94 -9.39
N VAL A 313 7.16 7.17 -8.71
CA VAL A 313 7.21 7.71 -7.34
C VAL A 313 6.65 9.13 -7.28
N ARG A 314 6.98 9.97 -8.26
CA ARG A 314 6.42 11.33 -8.40
C ARG A 314 4.92 11.29 -8.58
N TRP A 315 4.40 10.37 -9.41
CA TRP A 315 2.95 10.25 -9.61
C TRP A 315 2.24 9.81 -8.33
N LEU A 316 2.74 8.77 -7.64
CA LEU A 316 2.14 8.31 -6.38
C LEU A 316 2.07 9.44 -5.34
N ASN A 317 3.14 10.21 -5.18
CA ASN A 317 3.16 11.34 -4.25
C ASN A 317 2.21 12.48 -4.67
N ALA A 318 2.07 12.73 -5.98
CA ALA A 318 1.09 13.70 -6.50
C ALA A 318 -0.38 13.26 -6.29
N GLN A 319 -0.63 11.96 -6.08
CA GLN A 319 -1.97 11.42 -5.79
C GLN A 319 -2.29 11.31 -4.29
N ARG A 320 -1.44 11.78 -3.38
CA ARG A 320 -1.78 11.83 -1.94
C ARG A 320 -2.98 12.74 -1.71
N LEU A 321 -3.89 12.33 -0.83
CA LEU A 321 -5.04 13.16 -0.42
C LEU A 321 -4.77 13.88 0.91
N ASN A 322 -4.06 13.21 1.82
CA ASN A 322 -3.68 13.72 3.13
C ASN A 322 -2.19 13.53 3.36
N ASP A 323 -1.65 14.12 4.44
CA ASP A 323 -0.24 14.04 4.79
C ASP A 323 0.29 12.60 4.98
N GLY A 324 -0.57 11.61 5.25
CA GLY A 324 -0.15 10.23 5.48
C GLY A 324 -0.94 9.15 4.74
N GLY A 325 -1.83 9.52 3.81
CA GLY A 325 -2.75 8.57 3.19
C GLY A 325 -3.24 8.94 1.79
N TRP A 326 -3.69 7.91 1.08
CA TRP A 326 -4.32 7.99 -0.22
C TRP A 326 -5.84 7.81 -0.09
N ALA A 327 -6.51 7.22 -1.07
CA ALA A 327 -7.97 7.20 -1.15
C ALA A 327 -8.62 6.12 -0.27
N SER A 328 -7.89 5.04 0.08
CA SER A 328 -8.43 3.90 0.82
C SER A 328 -7.38 3.21 1.70
N THR A 329 -7.73 2.07 2.28
CA THR A 329 -6.85 1.23 3.11
C THR A 329 -5.81 0.50 2.28
N GLN A 330 -6.24 -0.17 1.21
CA GLN A 330 -5.38 -1.08 0.44
C GLN A 330 -4.37 -0.34 -0.44
N ASP A 331 -4.81 0.74 -1.09
CA ASP A 331 -3.95 1.59 -1.91
C ASP A 331 -2.91 2.31 -1.05
N THR A 332 -3.29 2.81 0.13
CA THR A 332 -2.37 3.39 1.11
C THR A 332 -1.37 2.36 1.60
N SER A 333 -1.81 1.14 1.96
CA SER A 333 -0.93 0.05 2.42
C SER A 333 0.08 -0.34 1.33
N ALA A 334 -0.38 -0.50 0.09
CA ALA A 334 0.46 -0.84 -1.05
C ALA A 334 1.43 0.29 -1.40
N ALA A 335 0.97 1.54 -1.47
CA ALA A 335 1.79 2.70 -1.77
C ALA A 335 2.87 2.94 -0.72
N LEU A 336 2.52 2.85 0.58
CA LEU A 336 3.50 2.93 1.67
C LEU A 336 4.59 1.87 1.51
N ARG A 337 4.20 0.60 1.33
CA ARG A 337 5.16 -0.49 1.11
C ARG A 337 6.05 -0.24 -0.10
N ALA A 338 5.47 0.14 -1.24
CA ALA A 338 6.19 0.37 -2.48
C ALA A 338 7.21 1.51 -2.36
N LEU A 339 6.84 2.60 -1.69
CA LEU A 339 7.73 3.74 -1.46
C LEU A 339 8.84 3.43 -0.45
N VAL A 340 8.54 2.63 0.59
CA VAL A 340 9.57 2.12 1.52
C VAL A 340 10.59 1.27 0.76
N GLU A 341 10.13 0.31 -0.04
CA GLU A 341 11.01 -0.55 -0.84
C GLU A 341 11.83 0.26 -1.84
N TYR A 342 11.22 1.23 -2.53
CA TYR A 342 11.93 2.15 -3.41
C TYR A 342 13.07 2.85 -2.68
N THR A 343 12.81 3.41 -1.50
CA THR A 343 13.79 4.19 -0.73
C THR A 343 14.96 3.32 -0.25
N VAL A 344 14.70 2.07 0.10
CA VAL A 344 15.74 1.10 0.45
C VAL A 344 16.65 0.79 -0.74
N HIS A 345 16.08 0.65 -1.93
CA HIS A 345 16.81 0.22 -3.13
C HIS A 345 17.56 1.37 -3.83
N SER A 346 16.92 2.53 -3.95
CA SER A 346 17.47 3.67 -4.69
C SER A 346 18.65 4.33 -3.97
N ARG A 347 18.83 4.08 -2.66
CA ARG A 347 19.84 4.74 -1.81
C ARG A 347 19.81 6.27 -1.94
N ILE A 348 18.66 6.86 -2.30
CA ILE A 348 18.53 8.31 -2.45
C ILE A 348 18.58 8.90 -1.04
N ARG A 349 19.78 9.36 -0.65
CA ARG A 349 20.01 10.20 0.52
C ARG A 349 20.88 11.38 0.12
N GLU A 350 20.43 12.12 -0.87
CA GLU A 350 21.08 13.37 -1.26
C GLU A 350 20.31 14.62 -0.83
N VAL A 351 19.38 14.51 0.15
CA VAL A 351 18.97 15.72 0.90
C VAL A 351 20.11 16.13 1.81
N SER A 352 21.02 16.91 1.24
CA SER A 352 22.15 17.50 1.95
C SER A 352 21.69 18.65 2.84
N SER A 353 20.85 19.53 2.30
CA SER A 353 20.21 20.62 3.02
C SER A 353 19.17 21.28 2.10
N LEU A 354 17.91 21.33 2.55
CA LEU A 354 16.82 22.01 1.85
C LEU A 354 16.17 23.04 2.76
N THR A 355 15.96 24.25 2.25
CA THR A 355 15.22 25.32 2.92
C THR A 355 13.96 25.61 2.13
N VAL A 356 12.80 25.47 2.79
CA VAL A 356 11.49 25.78 2.21
C VAL A 356 10.98 27.08 2.82
N GLU A 357 10.96 28.13 2.01
CA GLU A 357 10.44 29.45 2.35
C GLU A 357 8.96 29.53 1.95
N VAL A 358 8.12 29.91 2.91
CA VAL A 358 6.68 30.10 2.75
C VAL A 358 6.36 31.56 3.02
N GLU A 359 5.74 32.21 2.04
CA GLU A 359 5.29 33.59 2.11
C GLU A 359 3.78 33.62 1.87
N ALA A 360 3.01 34.08 2.87
CA ALA A 360 1.55 34.19 2.78
C ALA A 360 1.13 35.65 2.77
N SER A 361 0.31 36.03 1.77
CA SER A 361 -0.20 37.41 1.65
C SER A 361 -1.00 37.85 2.88
N SER A 362 -1.75 36.94 3.47
CA SER A 362 -2.56 37.23 4.66
C SER A 362 -1.76 37.47 5.94
N GLN A 363 -0.47 37.13 5.96
CA GLN A 363 0.45 37.35 7.08
C GLN A 363 1.34 38.60 6.84
N GLY A 364 0.91 39.51 5.96
CA GLY A 364 1.66 40.72 5.62
C GLY A 364 2.96 40.44 4.86
N GLY A 365 3.05 39.33 4.12
CA GLY A 365 4.26 38.93 3.39
C GLY A 365 5.38 38.42 4.31
N LYS A 366 5.08 38.07 5.56
CA LYS A 366 6.05 37.44 6.46
C LYS A 366 6.51 36.11 5.86
N ILE A 367 7.84 35.97 5.72
CA ILE A 367 8.47 34.73 5.28
C ILE A 367 8.70 33.85 6.50
N GLN A 368 8.26 32.60 6.39
CA GLN A 368 8.55 31.53 7.34
C GLN A 368 9.40 30.49 6.62
N ALA A 369 10.42 29.96 7.29
CA ALA A 369 11.33 28.98 6.70
C ALA A 369 11.26 27.66 7.46
N LEU A 370 11.25 26.56 6.72
CA LEU A 370 11.41 25.20 7.23
C LEU A 370 12.74 24.66 6.70
N HIS A 371 13.50 23.99 7.57
CA HIS A 371 14.82 23.45 7.22
C HIS A 371 14.78 21.92 7.30
N ILE A 372 15.22 21.28 6.23
CA ILE A 372 15.25 19.83 6.09
C ILE A 372 16.68 19.38 5.86
N ASP A 373 17.11 18.42 6.67
CA ASP A 373 18.43 17.80 6.62
C ASP A 373 18.34 16.28 6.88
N ASP A 374 19.50 15.62 6.95
CA ASP A 374 19.61 14.19 7.18
C ASP A 374 19.12 13.73 8.57
N THR A 375 18.98 14.65 9.52
CA THR A 375 18.51 14.36 10.88
C THR A 375 16.99 14.40 11.00
N ASN A 376 16.31 15.17 10.14
CA ASN A 376 14.86 15.40 10.22
C ASN A 376 14.09 15.06 8.92
N LEU A 377 14.73 14.40 7.96
CA LEU A 377 14.17 14.02 6.66
C LEU A 377 12.72 13.52 6.70
N ALA A 378 12.43 12.57 7.59
CA ALA A 378 11.11 11.95 7.68
C ALA A 378 10.20 12.58 8.75
N GLN A 379 10.62 13.68 9.37
CA GLN A 379 9.82 14.43 10.33
C GLN A 379 8.89 15.40 9.61
N LEU A 380 7.59 15.34 9.94
CA LEU A 380 6.63 16.31 9.44
C LEU A 380 6.89 17.69 10.07
N GLN A 381 7.11 18.69 9.22
CA GLN A 381 7.14 20.09 9.61
C GLN A 381 5.93 20.81 9.02
N SER A 382 5.33 21.73 9.75
CA SER A 382 4.14 22.44 9.26
C SER A 382 4.09 23.91 9.66
N ILE A 383 3.55 24.72 8.77
CA ILE A 383 3.23 26.13 8.99
C ILE A 383 1.71 26.31 8.93
N GLU A 384 1.15 26.87 9.99
CA GLU A 384 -0.27 27.23 10.08
C GLU A 384 -0.48 28.66 9.58
N ILE A 385 -1.55 28.86 8.80
CA ILE A 385 -2.01 30.16 8.28
C ILE A 385 -3.46 30.35 8.79
N PRO A 386 -3.66 30.97 9.97
CA PRO A 386 -4.95 31.00 10.66
C PRO A 386 -6.04 31.78 9.93
N GLU A 387 -5.66 32.82 9.20
CA GLU A 387 -6.56 33.69 8.41
C GLU A 387 -6.14 33.64 6.95
N SER A 388 -6.38 32.50 6.29
CA SER A 388 -5.87 32.27 4.94
C SER A 388 -6.71 33.01 3.89
N TRP A 389 -6.13 34.05 3.28
CA TRP A 389 -6.65 34.73 2.11
C TRP A 389 -5.50 35.15 1.19
N GLY A 390 -5.79 35.34 -0.10
CA GLY A 390 -4.78 35.68 -1.09
C GLY A 390 -3.85 34.52 -1.43
N THR A 391 -2.61 34.85 -1.79
CA THR A 391 -1.65 33.88 -2.35
C THR A 391 -0.69 33.34 -1.30
N VAL A 392 -0.33 32.06 -1.45
CA VAL A 392 0.78 31.44 -0.74
C VAL A 392 1.86 31.12 -1.76
N LYS A 393 3.07 31.63 -1.52
CA LYS A 393 4.23 31.35 -2.34
C LYS A 393 5.16 30.44 -1.55
N VAL A 394 5.51 29.31 -2.16
CA VAL A 394 6.44 28.33 -1.59
C VAL A 394 7.67 28.26 -2.49
N GLN A 395 8.85 28.45 -1.91
CA GLN A 395 10.13 28.36 -2.61
C GLN A 395 11.06 27.41 -1.88
N ALA A 396 11.50 26.36 -2.56
CA ALA A 396 12.52 25.47 -2.04
C ALA A 396 13.90 25.87 -2.60
N LYS A 397 14.91 25.93 -1.73
CA LYS A 397 16.31 26.22 -2.07
C LYS A 397 17.20 25.15 -1.44
N GLY A 398 18.20 24.66 -2.17
CA GLY A 398 19.11 23.62 -1.68
C GLY A 398 19.14 22.41 -2.59
N ALA A 399 19.62 21.28 -2.07
CA ALA A 399 19.73 20.02 -2.79
C ALA A 399 19.14 18.87 -1.97
N GLY A 400 18.30 18.06 -2.62
CA GLY A 400 17.56 16.96 -2.01
C GLY A 400 16.56 16.27 -2.91
#